data_AF-A0A2A7GVR1-F1
#
_entry.id   AF-A0A2A7GVR1-F1
#
_cell.length_a   1.000
_cell.length_b   1.000
_cell.length_c   1.000
_cell.angle_alpha   90.00
_cell.angle_beta   90.00
_cell.angle_gamma   90.00
#
_symmetry.space_group_name_H-M   'P 1'
#
loop_
_entity.id
_entity.type
_entity.pdbx_description
1 polymer ?
#
loop_
_entity_poly.entity_id
_entity_poly.type
_entity_poly.pdbx_seq_one_letter_code
_entity_poly.pdbx_strand_id
1 'polypeptide(L)'
;MAKRKNDWTEKKIEKYIKEGRGQGELNNYKPLLTIQNVSSTGNSSRLKGWKTNRRHELLSDLERKYFFIMEWVEEIIDIREQFPLNRELTYKVAEEKGIRHPICTRTETLIVLTTI
;
A
#
# COMPACT_ATOMS: atom_id res chain seq x y z
N MET A 1 -3.35 22.94 3.41
CA MET A 1 -2.55 21.94 4.16
C MET A 1 -1.23 21.72 3.43
N ALA A 2 -0.09 21.74 4.12
CA ALA A 2 1.21 21.51 3.50
C ALA A 2 1.30 20.08 2.92
N LYS A 3 1.78 19.94 1.68
CA LYS A 3 2.03 18.63 1.06
C LYS A 3 3.11 17.91 1.88
N ARG A 4 2.78 16.71 2.40
CA ARG A 4 3.76 15.88 3.11
C ARG A 4 4.86 15.46 2.13
N LYS A 5 6.12 15.49 2.58
CA LYS A 5 7.24 14.91 1.81
C LYS A 5 7.02 13.40 1.69
N ASN A 6 6.89 12.91 0.46
CA ASN A 6 6.65 11.49 0.19
C ASN A 6 7.92 10.64 0.12
N ASP A 7 9.10 11.25 0.28
CA ASP A 7 10.39 10.56 0.28
C ASP A 7 10.39 9.38 1.28
N TRP A 8 10.98 8.27 0.85
CA TRP A 8 11.15 7.08 1.67
C TRP A 8 12.47 7.19 2.44
N THR A 9 12.45 6.94 3.73
CA THR A 9 13.63 6.89 4.59
C THR A 9 13.52 5.69 5.52
N GLU A 10 14.64 5.15 5.99
CA GLU A 10 14.59 4.02 6.93
C GLU A 10 13.82 4.35 8.20
N LYS A 11 13.96 5.58 8.73
CA LYS A 11 13.18 6.05 9.89
C LYS A 11 11.67 6.02 9.64
N LYS A 12 11.23 6.35 8.42
CA LYS A 12 9.80 6.31 8.04
C LYS A 12 9.31 4.87 7.92
N ILE A 13 10.13 3.98 7.38
CA ILE A 13 9.80 2.56 7.23
C ILE A 13 9.70 1.91 8.61
N GLU A 14 10.67 2.13 9.49
CA GLU A 14 10.65 1.63 10.86
C GLU A 14 9.44 2.15 11.63
N LYS A 15 9.07 3.43 11.45
CA LYS A 15 7.85 4.00 12.00
C LYS A 15 6.60 3.27 11.50
N TYR A 16 6.49 2.99 10.21
CA TYR A 16 5.34 2.28 9.64
C TYR A 16 5.21 0.85 10.15
N ILE A 17 6.35 0.17 10.33
CA ILE A 17 6.40 -1.15 10.97
C ILE A 17 5.90 -1.07 12.41
N LYS A 18 6.38 -0.09 13.20
CA LYS A 18 5.92 0.13 14.59
C LYS A 18 4.43 0.48 14.70
N GLU A 19 3.87 1.16 13.69
CA GLU A 19 2.43 1.45 13.62
C GLU A 19 1.57 0.21 13.27
N GLY A 20 2.19 -0.91 12.90
CA GLY A 20 1.53 -2.13 12.45
C GLY A 20 0.95 -2.00 11.04
N ARG A 21 1.53 -1.15 10.19
CA ARG A 21 1.07 -1.02 8.80
C ARG A 21 1.45 -2.27 7.99
N GLY A 22 0.52 -2.75 7.18
CA GLY A 22 0.57 -4.02 6.50
C GLY A 22 0.20 -5.22 7.35
N GLN A 23 -0.16 -5.02 8.62
CA GLN A 23 -0.53 -6.08 9.56
C GLN A 23 -2.02 -6.01 9.90
N GLY A 24 -2.52 -7.10 10.48
CA GLY A 24 -3.92 -7.28 10.81
C GLY A 24 -4.71 -7.94 9.68
N GLU A 25 -5.99 -8.16 9.97
CA GLU A 25 -6.95 -8.84 9.10
C GLU A 25 -8.32 -8.18 9.29
N LEU A 26 -9.18 -8.29 8.27
CA LEU A 26 -10.54 -7.75 8.28
C LEU A 26 -10.54 -6.27 8.70
N ASN A 27 -11.33 -5.94 9.72
CA ASN A 27 -11.48 -4.58 10.24
C ASN A 27 -10.21 -4.00 10.87
N ASN A 28 -9.27 -4.86 11.28
CA ASN A 28 -8.05 -4.46 11.98
C ASN A 28 -6.87 -4.26 11.02
N TYR A 29 -7.02 -4.61 9.74
CA TYR A 29 -5.97 -4.43 8.75
C TYR A 29 -5.66 -2.94 8.53
N LYS A 30 -4.36 -2.61 8.51
CA LYS A 30 -3.87 -1.25 8.22
C LYS A 30 -3.09 -1.25 6.92
N PRO A 31 -3.53 -0.55 5.85
CA PRO A 31 -2.76 -0.48 4.60
C PRO A 31 -1.42 0.27 4.81
N LEU A 32 -0.40 -0.10 4.04
CA LEU A 32 0.89 0.59 4.11
C LEU A 32 0.76 2.03 3.63
N LEU A 33 0.13 2.20 2.47
CA LEU A 33 -0.11 3.48 1.83
C LEU A 33 -1.52 3.97 2.12
N THR A 34 -1.68 5.28 2.27
CA THR A 34 -2.97 5.95 2.31
C THR A 34 -3.09 6.94 1.17
N ILE A 35 -4.28 7.50 0.95
CA ILE A 35 -4.48 8.49 -0.11
C ILE A 35 -3.56 9.72 0.01
N GLN A 36 -2.99 9.99 1.19
CA GLN A 36 -2.06 11.10 1.41
C GLN A 36 -0.64 10.79 0.94
N ASN A 37 -0.31 9.51 0.75
CA ASN A 37 1.02 9.07 0.35
C ASN A 37 1.26 9.19 -1.15
N VAL A 38 0.21 9.37 -1.96
CA VAL A 38 0.33 9.47 -3.41
C VAL A 38 -0.13 10.86 -3.86
N SER A 39 0.73 11.54 -4.61
CA SER A 39 0.39 12.77 -5.30
C SER A 39 0.06 12.45 -6.76
N SER A 40 -1.03 11.73 -6.99
CA SER A 40 -1.50 11.46 -8.34
C SER A 40 -2.36 12.62 -8.84
N THR A 41 -2.38 12.82 -10.17
CA THR A 41 -3.39 13.64 -10.86
C THR A 41 -4.74 12.93 -10.96
N GLY A 42 -4.79 11.64 -10.60
CA GLY A 42 -5.99 10.81 -10.60
C GLY A 42 -6.82 10.92 -9.33
N ASN A 43 -7.98 10.29 -9.35
CA ASN A 43 -8.89 10.26 -8.21
C ASN A 43 -8.46 9.20 -7.19
N SER A 44 -8.38 9.60 -5.93
CA SER A 44 -8.29 8.70 -4.78
C SER A 44 -9.62 8.66 -4.04
N SER A 45 -9.94 7.53 -3.43
CA SER A 45 -11.23 7.30 -2.76
C SER A 45 -11.03 6.66 -1.40
N ARG A 46 -11.87 7.07 -0.45
CA ARG A 46 -11.96 6.47 0.88
C ARG A 46 -13.37 5.97 1.11
N LEU A 47 -13.56 4.67 0.94
CA LEU A 47 -14.88 4.03 0.99
C LEU A 47 -14.91 3.03 2.13
N LYS A 48 -16.10 2.84 2.72
CA LYS A 48 -16.30 1.82 3.73
C LYS A 48 -16.70 0.51 3.05
N GLY A 49 -15.93 -0.56 3.25
CA GLY A 49 -16.27 -1.90 2.79
C GLY A 49 -17.36 -2.51 3.67
N TRP A 50 -18.30 -3.22 3.06
CA TRP A 50 -19.36 -3.93 3.78
C TRP A 50 -18.89 -5.30 4.28
N LYS A 51 -17.91 -5.95 3.63
CA LYS A 51 -17.35 -7.23 4.12
C LYS A 51 -16.46 -7.03 5.35
N THR A 52 -15.55 -6.08 5.26
CA THR A 52 -14.52 -5.82 6.29
C THR A 52 -14.94 -4.80 7.34
N ASN A 53 -16.04 -4.07 7.10
CA ASN A 53 -16.54 -2.96 7.93
C ASN A 53 -15.47 -1.87 8.19
N ARG A 54 -14.46 -1.73 7.32
CA ARG A 54 -13.38 -0.73 7.45
C ARG A 54 -13.35 0.25 6.30
N ARG A 55 -12.64 1.35 6.50
CA ARG A 55 -12.33 2.30 5.44
C ARG A 55 -11.14 1.81 4.62
N HIS A 56 -11.34 1.61 3.32
CA HIS A 56 -10.31 1.25 2.37
C HIS A 56 -9.68 2.51 1.77
N GLU A 57 -8.38 2.48 1.54
CA GLU A 57 -7.60 3.58 0.97
C GLU A 57 -7.24 3.27 -0.49
N LEU A 58 -8.08 3.72 -1.43
CA LEU A 58 -7.97 3.40 -2.85
C LEU A 58 -7.30 4.57 -3.59
N LEU A 59 -6.22 4.29 -4.30
CA LEU A 59 -5.31 5.28 -4.87
C LEU A 59 -5.60 5.61 -6.34
N SER A 60 -6.54 4.89 -6.97
CA SER A 60 -6.99 5.12 -8.34
C SER A 60 -8.46 4.73 -8.57
N ASP A 61 -9.03 5.20 -9.69
CA ASP A 61 -10.37 4.78 -10.13
C ASP A 61 -10.43 3.29 -10.52
N LEU A 62 -9.31 2.73 -11.01
CA LEU A 62 -9.22 1.31 -11.35
C LEU A 62 -9.27 0.45 -10.08
N GLU A 63 -8.50 0.85 -9.06
CA GLU A 63 -8.55 0.23 -7.73
C GLU A 63 -9.95 0.26 -7.13
N ARG A 64 -10.66 1.39 -7.26
CA ARG A 64 -12.04 1.49 -6.80
C ARG A 64 -12.98 0.52 -7.50
N LYS A 65 -12.88 0.40 -8.82
CA LYS A 65 -13.71 -0.54 -9.59
C LYS A 65 -13.41 -1.99 -9.20
N TYR A 66 -12.12 -2.33 -9.08
CA TYR A 66 -11.69 -3.67 -8.67
C TYR A 66 -12.14 -4.01 -7.24
N PHE A 67 -12.03 -3.05 -6.32
CA PHE A 67 -12.54 -3.16 -4.96
C PHE A 67 -14.03 -3.52 -4.92
N PHE A 68 -14.86 -2.84 -5.71
CA PHE A 68 -16.28 -3.18 -5.76
C PHE A 68 -16.53 -4.58 -6.29
N ILE A 69 -15.81 -5.03 -7.31
CA ILE A 69 -15.92 -6.42 -7.79
C ILE A 69 -15.62 -7.39 -6.63
N MET A 70 -14.53 -7.17 -5.90
CA MET A 70 -14.15 -8.03 -4.79
C MET A 70 -15.17 -8.02 -3.64
N GLU A 71 -15.77 -6.86 -3.36
CA GLU A 71 -16.83 -6.73 -2.37
C GLU A 71 -18.13 -7.47 -2.77
N TRP A 72 -18.36 -7.76 -4.05
CA TRP A 72 -19.54 -8.51 -4.50
C TRP A 72 -19.32 -10.03 -4.60
N VAL A 73 -18.08 -10.50 -4.76
CA VAL A 73 -17.79 -11.94 -4.83
C VAL A 73 -18.00 -12.58 -3.46
N GLU A 74 -18.85 -13.60 -3.37
CA GLU A 74 -19.21 -14.24 -2.10
C GLU A 74 -18.03 -14.93 -1.41
N GLU A 75 -17.15 -15.56 -2.20
CA GLU A 75 -15.98 -16.30 -1.72
C GLU A 75 -14.91 -15.41 -1.07
N ILE A 76 -14.93 -14.10 -1.35
CA ILE A 76 -13.97 -13.16 -0.77
C ILE A 76 -14.42 -12.80 0.64
N ILE A 77 -13.55 -13.06 1.62
CA ILE A 77 -13.80 -12.82 3.04
C ILE A 77 -13.11 -11.53 3.50
N ASP A 78 -11.87 -11.31 3.04
CA ASP A 78 -11.06 -10.15 3.41
C ASP A 78 -10.43 -9.50 2.18
N ILE A 79 -10.24 -8.19 2.25
CA ILE A 79 -9.62 -7.39 1.20
C ILE A 79 -8.54 -6.55 1.89
N ARG A 80 -7.29 -6.68 1.45
CA ARG A 80 -6.12 -5.98 2.01
C ARG A 80 -5.38 -5.21 0.92
N GLU A 81 -5.85 -4.00 0.62
CA GLU A 81 -5.19 -3.11 -0.35
C GLU A 81 -3.85 -2.60 0.18
N GLN A 82 -2.96 -2.23 -0.75
CA GLN A 82 -1.67 -1.62 -0.42
C GLN A 82 -0.83 -2.49 0.53
N PHE A 83 -0.86 -3.80 0.31
CA PHE A 83 -0.16 -4.78 1.15
C PHE A 83 1.35 -4.73 0.93
N PRO A 84 2.17 -4.48 1.96
CA PRO A 84 3.62 -4.36 1.80
C PRO A 84 4.26 -5.71 1.49
N LEU A 85 5.13 -5.72 0.48
CA LEU A 85 6.00 -6.84 0.18
C LEU A 85 7.29 -6.74 1.00
N ASN A 86 7.87 -7.90 1.33
CA ASN A 86 9.15 -7.94 2.03
C ASN A 86 10.26 -7.32 1.15
N ARG A 87 10.87 -6.24 1.65
CA ARG A 87 11.90 -5.47 0.93
C ARG A 87 13.14 -6.30 0.59
N GLU A 88 13.62 -7.11 1.52
CA GLU A 88 14.81 -7.94 1.30
C GLU A 88 14.54 -9.02 0.26
N LEU A 89 13.35 -9.63 0.31
CA LEU A 89 12.94 -10.63 -0.67
C LEU A 89 12.78 -10.02 -2.06
N THR A 90 12.09 -8.87 -2.15
CA THR A 90 11.91 -8.17 -3.44
C THR A 90 13.22 -7.69 -4.03
N TYR A 91 14.17 -7.23 -3.20
CA TYR A 91 15.52 -6.88 -3.63
C TYR A 91 16.29 -8.09 -4.17
N LYS A 92 16.29 -9.22 -3.45
CA LYS A 92 16.91 -10.48 -3.91
C LYS A 92 16.35 -10.95 -5.24
N VAL A 93 15.02 -10.94 -5.40
CA VAL A 93 14.36 -11.30 -6.65
C VAL A 93 14.74 -10.35 -7.79
N ALA A 94 14.91 -9.06 -7.50
CA ALA A 94 15.36 -8.08 -8.48
C ALA A 94 16.80 -8.37 -8.94
N GLU A 95 17.73 -8.67 -8.01
CA GLU A 95 19.10 -9.07 -8.32
C GLU A 95 19.15 -10.37 -9.15
N GLU A 96 18.43 -11.41 -8.74
CA GLU A 96 18.36 -12.69 -9.44
C GLU A 96 17.86 -12.55 -10.89
N LYS A 97 16.93 -11.62 -11.13
CA LYS A 97 16.36 -11.36 -12.45
C LYS A 97 17.12 -10.30 -13.25
N GLY A 98 18.16 -9.69 -12.70
CA GLY A 98 18.87 -8.58 -13.34
C GLY A 98 18.00 -7.33 -13.53
N ILE A 99 16.97 -7.14 -12.70
CA ILE A 99 16.07 -5.98 -12.74
C ILE A 99 16.49 -4.99 -11.66
N ARG A 100 16.46 -3.69 -11.97
CA ARG A 100 16.76 -2.67 -10.97
C ARG A 100 15.62 -2.53 -9.96
N HIS A 101 15.91 -2.77 -8.67
CA HIS A 101 14.94 -2.53 -7.60
C HIS A 101 14.62 -1.03 -7.45
N PRO A 102 13.36 -0.63 -7.20
CA PRO A 102 13.00 0.77 -6.97
C PRO A 102 13.67 1.37 -5.72
N ILE A 103 14.42 2.45 -5.92
CA ILE A 103 15.16 3.17 -4.88
C ILE A 103 14.71 4.63 -4.85
N CYS A 104 14.58 5.19 -3.65
CA CYS A 104 14.36 6.62 -3.50
C CYS A 104 15.67 7.38 -3.75
N THR A 105 15.74 8.16 -4.83
CA THR A 105 16.98 8.81 -5.29
C THR A 105 17.57 9.82 -4.29
N ARG A 106 16.76 10.35 -3.37
CA ARG A 106 17.19 11.35 -2.38
C ARG A 106 17.83 10.76 -1.14
N THR A 107 17.52 9.50 -0.83
CA THR A 107 17.80 8.87 0.46
C THR A 107 18.46 7.51 0.30
N GLU A 108 18.65 7.07 -0.95
CA GLU A 108 19.20 5.76 -1.35
C GLU A 108 18.50 4.57 -0.69
N THR A 109 17.28 4.79 -0.20
CA THR A 109 16.50 3.79 0.53
C THR A 109 15.71 2.92 -0.46
N LEU A 110 15.76 1.59 -0.29
CA LEU A 110 14.92 0.66 -1.04
C LEU A 110 13.44 0.92 -0.74
N ILE A 111 12.64 1.14 -1.77
CA ILE A 111 11.21 1.44 -1.63
C ILE A 111 10.47 0.16 -1.22
N VAL A 112 9.52 0.28 -0.28
CA VAL A 112 8.57 -0.79 0.02
C VAL A 112 7.56 -0.87 -1.12
N LEU A 113 7.54 -2.00 -1.82
CA LEU A 113 6.55 -2.27 -2.86
C LEU A 113 5.25 -2.73 -2.21
N THR A 114 4.11 -2.32 -2.80
CA THR A 114 2.79 -2.75 -2.34
C THR A 114 2.01 -3.45 -3.44
N THR A 115 1.14 -4.36 -3.05
CA THR A 115 0.09 -4.86 -3.95
C THR A 115 -1.03 -3.84 -4.09
N ILE A 116 -1.85 -4.05 -5.11
CA ILE A 116 -3.07 -3.28 -5.37
C ILE A 116 -4.20 -3.82 -4.49
#